data_AF-A0A8T5BCZ9-F1
#
_entry.id   AF-A0A8T5BCZ9-F1
#
_cell.length_a   1.000
_cell.length_b   1.000
_cell.length_c   1.000
_cell.angle_alpha   90.00
_cell.angle_beta   90.00
_cell.angle_gamma   90.00
#
_symmetry.space_group_name_H-M   'P 1'
#
loop_
_entity.id
_entity.type
_entity.pdbx_description
1 polymer ?
#
loop_
_entity_poly.entity_id
_entity_poly.type
_entity_poly.pdbx_seq_one_letter_code
_entity_poly.pdbx_strand_id
1 'polypeptide(L)'
;MQIVGLDLAGVEKRPSGFCILNEKLKAKTFLLYSDKEIIYWINSLKPEVISVDAPLALPKNRCCLKDSCPCKNKGHLRECDKALLKMRIKFFPLTLGAMRTLTLRGLRLKSFIEKNGFKVIETYPGAAQDLLGIPRKSFGIEPLRNALIKLGITGDVVKKEITTHELDAITCALTGKMYLEGDYLALGNPNEILMILPKPGRNWKKNIK
;
A
#
# COMPACT_ATOMS: atom_id res chain seq x y z
N MET A 1 13.87 -12.38 8.34
CA MET A 1 12.72 -12.01 7.49
C MET A 1 12.99 -10.78 6.61
N GLN A 2 12.49 -10.75 5.37
CA GLN A 2 12.58 -9.58 4.48
C GLN A 2 11.23 -9.22 3.83
N ILE A 3 10.84 -7.95 3.97
CA ILE A 3 9.57 -7.41 3.49
C ILE A 3 9.83 -6.28 2.50
N VAL A 4 9.02 -6.20 1.46
CA VAL A 4 8.97 -5.03 0.57
C VAL A 4 7.68 -4.25 0.82
N GLY A 5 7.80 -2.93 0.95
CA GLY A 5 6.70 -1.98 0.87
C GLY A 5 6.82 -1.13 -0.39
N LEU A 6 5.70 -0.92 -1.09
CA LEU A 6 5.66 -0.20 -2.36
C LEU A 6 4.54 0.85 -2.35
N ASP A 7 4.89 2.13 -2.30
CA ASP A 7 3.99 3.26 -2.62
C ASP A 7 3.97 3.44 -4.14
N LEU A 8 3.00 2.85 -4.83
CA LEU A 8 3.00 2.78 -6.30
C LEU A 8 2.42 4.05 -6.92
N ALA A 9 3.19 4.69 -7.81
CA ALA A 9 2.64 5.77 -8.63
C ALA A 9 1.83 5.24 -9.82
N GLY A 10 0.78 5.96 -10.23
CA GLY A 10 -0.05 5.52 -11.36
C GLY A 10 0.66 5.54 -12.73
N VAL A 11 1.73 6.31 -12.89
CA VAL A 11 2.48 6.46 -14.15
C VAL A 11 3.98 6.43 -13.88
N GLU A 12 4.77 5.93 -14.82
CA GLU A 12 6.22 5.76 -14.65
C GLU A 12 6.98 7.10 -14.60
N LYS A 13 6.42 8.20 -15.10
CA LYS A 13 7.02 9.54 -14.95
C LYS A 13 6.92 10.12 -13.53
N ARG A 14 6.30 9.40 -12.59
CA ARG A 14 6.14 9.80 -11.20
C ARG A 14 6.84 8.77 -10.30
N PRO A 15 7.48 9.20 -9.22
CA PRO A 15 8.24 8.31 -8.36
C PRO A 15 7.31 7.38 -7.58
N SER A 16 7.69 6.12 -7.49
CA SER A 16 7.12 5.14 -6.56
C SER A 16 8.08 4.95 -5.41
N GLY A 17 7.59 5.01 -4.17
CA GLY A 17 8.41 4.75 -3.00
C GLY A 17 8.65 3.24 -2.85
N PHE A 18 9.90 2.83 -2.69
CA PHE A 18 10.26 1.44 -2.46
C PHE A 18 10.98 1.31 -1.13
N CYS A 19 10.51 0.43 -0.26
CA CYS A 19 11.10 0.14 1.04
C CYS A 19 11.44 -1.34 1.16
N ILE A 20 12.66 -1.62 1.61
CA ILE A 20 13.08 -2.93 2.09
C ILE A 20 13.11 -2.83 3.62
N LEU A 21 12.30 -3.62 4.30
CA LEU A 21 12.25 -3.69 5.75
C LEU A 21 12.69 -5.07 6.21
N ASN A 22 13.62 -5.11 7.16
CA ASN A 22 14.02 -6.37 7.79
C ASN A 22 13.29 -6.58 9.12
N GLU A 23 13.51 -7.75 9.70
CA GLU A 23 12.94 -8.17 10.99
C GLU A 23 13.24 -7.21 12.15
N LYS A 24 14.39 -6.54 12.12
CA LYS A 24 14.85 -5.57 13.13
C LYS A 24 14.33 -4.14 12.87
N LEU A 25 13.32 -3.98 12.03
CA LEU A 25 12.73 -2.69 11.64
C LEU A 25 13.74 -1.72 10.99
N LYS A 26 14.83 -2.22 10.41
CA LYS A 26 15.77 -1.39 9.65
C LYS A 26 15.28 -1.24 8.22
N ALA A 27 14.90 -0.03 7.85
CA ALA A 27 14.42 0.34 6.52
C ALA A 27 15.58 0.76 5.60
N LYS A 28 15.54 0.30 4.36
CA LYS A 28 16.27 0.88 3.23
C LYS A 28 15.26 1.40 2.22
N THR A 29 15.38 2.65 1.78
CA THR A 29 14.40 3.28 0.88
C THR A 29 15.03 3.99 -0.30
N PHE A 30 14.35 3.91 -1.44
CA PHE A 30 14.70 4.62 -2.65
C PHE A 30 13.47 4.77 -3.54
N LEU A 31 13.58 5.60 -4.58
CA LEU A 31 12.52 5.83 -5.55
C LEU A 31 12.76 4.96 -6.79
N LEU A 32 11.69 4.34 -7.28
CA LEU A 32 11.66 3.62 -8.55
C LEU A 32 10.58 4.23 -9.46
N TYR A 33 10.71 4.04 -10.76
CA TYR A 33 9.83 4.67 -11.74
C TYR A 33 9.07 3.63 -12.56
N SER A 34 9.79 2.72 -13.20
CA SER A 34 9.25 1.75 -14.14
C SER A 34 8.86 0.42 -13.49
N ASP A 35 7.93 -0.30 -14.13
CA ASP A 35 7.56 -1.66 -13.71
C ASP A 35 8.78 -2.61 -13.77
N LYS A 36 9.71 -2.39 -14.71
CA LYS A 36 10.94 -3.19 -14.86
C LYS A 36 11.88 -3.03 -13.67
N GLU A 37 12.09 -1.81 -13.18
CA GLU A 37 12.93 -1.56 -12.00
C GLU A 37 12.34 -2.21 -10.74
N ILE A 38 11.02 -2.10 -10.56
CA ILE A 38 10.31 -2.71 -9.42
C ILE A 38 10.49 -4.23 -9.45
N ILE A 39 10.26 -4.86 -10.60
CA ILE A 39 10.40 -6.31 -10.77
C ILE A 39 11.86 -6.76 -10.58
N TYR A 40 12.83 -6.01 -11.10
CA TYR A 40 14.26 -6.29 -10.91
C TYR A 40 14.62 -6.36 -9.42
N TRP A 41 14.19 -5.38 -8.63
CA TRP A 41 14.46 -5.36 -7.20
C TRP A 41 13.75 -6.49 -6.46
N ILE A 42 12.48 -6.76 -6.77
CA ILE A 42 11.74 -7.88 -6.17
C ILE A 42 12.46 -9.21 -6.43
N ASN A 43 12.87 -9.47 -7.67
CA ASN A 43 13.56 -10.72 -8.04
C ASN A 43 14.93 -10.87 -7.37
N SER A 44 15.66 -9.76 -7.23
CA SER A 44 16.97 -9.75 -6.57
C SER A 44 16.86 -9.98 -5.08
N LEU A 45 15.82 -9.42 -4.46
CA LEU A 45 15.61 -9.42 -3.02
C LEU A 45 14.93 -10.69 -2.50
N LYS A 46 14.06 -11.30 -3.31
CA LYS A 46 13.21 -12.44 -2.93
C LYS A 46 12.50 -12.25 -1.58
N PRO A 47 11.69 -11.18 -1.41
CA PRO A 47 11.00 -10.91 -0.16
C PRO A 47 9.94 -11.97 0.14
N GLU A 48 9.66 -12.17 1.43
CA GLU A 48 8.60 -13.07 1.89
C GLU A 48 7.20 -12.52 1.62
N VAL A 49 7.05 -11.19 1.62
CA VAL A 49 5.83 -10.51 1.21
C VAL A 49 6.12 -9.14 0.61
N ILE A 50 5.29 -8.74 -0.36
CA ILE A 50 5.30 -7.43 -1.00
C ILE A 50 3.96 -6.75 -0.67
N SER A 51 4.02 -5.66 0.08
CA SER A 51 2.86 -4.87 0.50
C SER A 51 2.74 -3.62 -0.36
N VAL A 52 1.65 -3.50 -1.13
CA VAL A 52 1.53 -2.50 -2.20
C VAL A 52 0.39 -1.51 -1.91
N ASP A 53 0.69 -0.21 -1.96
CA ASP A 53 -0.31 0.87 -2.03
C ASP A 53 -0.84 1.02 -3.46
N ALA A 54 -1.77 0.15 -3.83
CA ALA A 54 -2.57 0.27 -5.04
C ALA A 54 -3.79 -0.66 -4.96
N PRO A 55 -4.91 -0.33 -5.61
CA PRO A 55 -5.94 -1.31 -5.87
C PRO A 55 -5.40 -2.48 -6.69
N LEU A 56 -5.46 -3.70 -6.14
CA LEU A 56 -4.96 -4.94 -6.74
C LEU A 56 -6.07 -5.91 -7.15
N ALA A 57 -7.32 -5.43 -7.15
CA ALA A 57 -8.48 -6.11 -7.70
C ALA A 57 -9.48 -5.09 -8.25
N LEU A 58 -10.37 -5.54 -9.14
CA LEU A 58 -11.52 -4.76 -9.57
C LEU A 58 -12.73 -5.05 -8.66
N PRO A 59 -13.73 -4.16 -8.61
CA PRO A 59 -15.02 -4.48 -7.99
C PRO A 59 -15.62 -5.75 -8.60
N LYS A 60 -16.33 -6.54 -7.79
CA LYS A 60 -17.05 -7.73 -8.26
C LYS A 60 -17.87 -7.41 -9.49
N ASN A 61 -17.87 -8.33 -10.46
CA ASN A 61 -18.57 -8.24 -11.73
C ASN A 61 -18.02 -7.17 -12.71
N ARG A 62 -16.87 -6.54 -12.42
CA ARG A 62 -16.11 -5.79 -13.42
C ARG A 62 -14.99 -6.62 -14.02
N CYS A 63 -14.94 -6.66 -15.35
CA CYS A 63 -13.79 -7.20 -16.07
C CYS A 63 -12.72 -6.13 -16.39
N CYS A 64 -13.11 -4.85 -16.45
CA CYS A 64 -12.17 -3.76 -16.74
C CYS A 64 -12.68 -2.40 -16.25
N LEU A 65 -11.84 -1.37 -16.45
CA LEU A 65 -12.15 0.04 -16.22
C LEU A 65 -12.25 0.78 -17.57
N LYS A 66 -12.94 0.22 -18.56
CA LYS A 66 -13.23 0.92 -19.84
C LYS A 66 -14.66 1.45 -19.82
N ASP A 67 -14.86 2.67 -20.29
CA ASP A 67 -16.21 3.26 -20.28
C ASP A 67 -17.13 2.71 -21.37
N SER A 68 -16.56 2.12 -22.43
CA SER A 68 -17.31 1.43 -23.49
C SER A 68 -17.71 0.00 -23.11
N CYS A 69 -17.26 -0.53 -21.97
CA CYS A 69 -17.56 -1.90 -21.58
C CYS A 69 -18.91 -1.99 -20.86
N PRO A 70 -19.77 -3.00 -21.16
CA PRO A 70 -21.01 -3.22 -20.43
C PRO A 70 -20.84 -3.39 -18.91
N CYS A 71 -19.66 -3.81 -18.45
CA CYS A 71 -19.38 -3.93 -17.01
C CYS A 71 -19.29 -2.58 -16.27
N LYS A 72 -19.34 -1.44 -16.98
CA LYS A 72 -19.26 -0.10 -16.38
C LYS A 72 -20.30 0.14 -15.28
N ASN A 73 -21.47 -0.46 -15.37
CA ASN A 73 -22.56 -0.25 -14.40
C ASN A 73 -22.58 -1.31 -13.29
N LYS A 74 -21.57 -2.17 -13.18
CA LYS A 74 -21.55 -3.32 -12.26
C LYS A 74 -20.96 -3.06 -10.88
N GLY A 75 -20.60 -1.80 -10.56
CA GLY A 75 -20.14 -1.39 -9.24
C GLY A 75 -18.93 -0.45 -9.29
N HIS A 76 -18.77 0.43 -8.29
CA HIS A 76 -17.66 1.39 -8.22
C HIS A 76 -16.70 1.15 -7.05
N LEU A 77 -17.14 0.34 -6.08
CA LEU A 77 -16.44 0.07 -4.83
C LEU A 77 -16.33 -1.44 -4.64
N ARG A 78 -15.18 -1.88 -4.17
CA ARG A 78 -14.91 -3.25 -3.68
C ARG A 78 -15.43 -3.39 -2.26
N GLU A 79 -15.49 -4.61 -1.74
CA GLU A 79 -15.89 -4.83 -0.35
C GLU A 79 -14.91 -4.23 0.65
N CYS A 80 -13.60 -4.20 0.34
CA CYS A 80 -12.61 -3.50 1.18
C CYS A 80 -12.84 -1.99 1.20
N ASP A 81 -13.20 -1.39 0.06
CA ASP A 81 -13.51 0.04 -0.06
C ASP A 81 -14.76 0.40 0.78
N LYS A 82 -15.80 -0.44 0.73
CA LYS A 82 -17.00 -0.28 1.58
C LYS A 82 -16.67 -0.41 3.07
N ALA A 83 -15.76 -1.31 3.43
CA ALA A 83 -15.31 -1.47 4.82
C ALA A 83 -14.59 -0.20 5.32
N LEU A 84 -13.72 0.41 4.49
CA LEU A 84 -13.11 1.71 4.82
C LEU A 84 -14.15 2.81 5.06
N LEU A 85 -15.20 2.89 4.24
CA LEU A 85 -16.29 3.86 4.45
C LEU A 85 -17.01 3.64 5.80
N LYS A 86 -17.29 2.39 6.17
CA LYS A 86 -17.89 2.06 7.49
C LYS A 86 -16.98 2.46 8.65
N MET A 87 -15.67 2.41 8.43
CA MET A 87 -14.65 2.88 9.36
C MET A 87 -14.44 4.40 9.34
N ARG A 88 -15.17 5.13 8.49
CA ARG A 88 -15.03 6.58 8.24
C ARG A 88 -13.65 6.99 7.71
N ILE A 89 -12.91 6.05 7.12
CA ILE A 89 -11.62 6.31 6.50
C ILE A 89 -11.87 6.76 5.05
N LYS A 90 -11.43 7.98 4.72
CA LYS A 90 -11.55 8.55 3.38
C LYS A 90 -10.51 7.95 2.44
N PHE A 91 -10.91 7.66 1.21
CA PHE A 91 -10.06 7.20 0.11
C PHE A 91 -10.60 7.73 -1.23
N PHE A 92 -9.82 7.57 -2.30
CA PHE A 92 -10.24 7.90 -3.66
C PHE A 92 -10.78 6.66 -4.38
N PRO A 93 -12.02 6.68 -4.91
CA PRO A 93 -12.56 5.58 -5.69
C PRO A 93 -11.68 5.20 -6.88
N LEU A 94 -11.48 3.89 -7.08
CA LEU A 94 -10.65 3.34 -8.17
C LEU A 94 -11.14 3.73 -9.58
N THR A 95 -12.40 4.16 -9.71
CA THR A 95 -12.97 4.62 -11.00
C THR A 95 -12.65 6.08 -11.34
N LEU A 96 -12.05 6.86 -10.43
CA LEU A 96 -11.61 8.24 -10.67
C LEU A 96 -10.37 8.30 -11.57
N GLY A 97 -10.26 9.30 -12.43
CA GLY A 97 -9.30 9.39 -13.54
C GLY A 97 -7.89 8.86 -13.24
N ALA A 98 -7.15 9.50 -12.33
CA ALA A 98 -5.79 9.07 -11.97
C ALA A 98 -5.74 7.69 -11.29
N MET A 99 -6.78 7.34 -10.51
CA MET A 99 -6.88 6.05 -9.83
C MET A 99 -7.09 4.90 -10.80
N ARG A 100 -7.73 5.12 -11.96
CA ARG A 100 -7.87 4.07 -12.99
C ARG A 100 -6.49 3.65 -13.50
N THR A 101 -5.62 4.62 -13.77
CA THR A 101 -4.25 4.34 -14.23
C THR A 101 -3.46 3.58 -13.17
N LEU A 102 -3.53 4.02 -11.91
CA LEU A 102 -2.91 3.30 -10.78
C LEU A 102 -3.45 1.88 -10.62
N THR A 103 -4.77 1.71 -10.68
CA THR A 103 -5.44 0.40 -10.56
C THR A 103 -4.99 -0.54 -11.68
N LEU A 104 -4.99 -0.08 -12.94
CA LEU A 104 -4.54 -0.89 -14.07
C LEU A 104 -3.06 -1.27 -13.94
N ARG A 105 -2.22 -0.35 -13.46
CA ARG A 105 -0.80 -0.63 -13.19
C ARG A 105 -0.64 -1.66 -12.06
N GLY A 106 -1.34 -1.48 -10.94
CA GLY A 106 -1.34 -2.39 -9.81
C GLY A 106 -1.77 -3.80 -10.18
N LEU A 107 -2.86 -3.95 -10.94
CA LEU A 107 -3.34 -5.24 -11.45
C LEU A 107 -2.29 -5.97 -12.31
N ARG A 108 -1.61 -5.26 -13.21
CA ARG A 108 -0.53 -5.85 -14.01
C ARG A 108 0.62 -6.29 -13.11
N LEU A 109 1.12 -5.39 -12.24
CA LEU A 109 2.24 -5.69 -11.35
C LEU A 109 1.93 -6.88 -10.45
N LYS A 110 0.74 -6.92 -9.81
CA LYS A 110 0.30 -8.09 -9.04
C LYS A 110 0.36 -9.38 -9.86
N SER A 111 -0.20 -9.38 -11.07
CA SER A 111 -0.19 -10.59 -11.91
C SER A 111 1.23 -11.05 -12.24
N PHE A 112 2.15 -10.13 -12.53
CA PHE A 112 3.55 -10.47 -12.75
C PHE A 112 4.22 -11.00 -11.48
N ILE A 113 4.03 -10.33 -10.35
CA ILE A 113 4.62 -10.72 -9.06
C ILE A 113 4.15 -12.13 -8.65
N GLU A 114 2.85 -12.39 -8.71
CA GLU A 114 2.27 -13.70 -8.34
C GLU A 114 2.72 -14.82 -9.30
N LYS A 115 2.80 -14.55 -10.61
CA LYS A 115 3.30 -15.53 -11.59
C LYS A 115 4.77 -15.91 -11.36
N ASN A 116 5.55 -15.04 -10.73
CA ASN A 116 6.94 -15.32 -10.35
C ASN A 116 7.04 -15.96 -8.95
N GLY A 117 5.93 -16.38 -8.35
CA GLY A 117 5.90 -17.12 -7.08
C GLY A 117 6.00 -16.25 -5.83
N PHE A 118 5.91 -14.93 -5.95
CA PHE A 118 5.97 -14.03 -4.80
C PHE A 118 4.59 -13.76 -4.20
N LYS A 119 4.57 -13.61 -2.87
CA LYS A 119 3.38 -13.23 -2.13
C LYS A 119 3.19 -11.72 -2.18
N VAL A 120 2.01 -11.28 -2.61
CA VAL A 120 1.63 -9.87 -2.68
C VAL A 120 0.35 -9.60 -1.90
N ILE A 121 0.32 -8.49 -1.17
CA ILE A 121 -0.85 -8.02 -0.45
C ILE A 121 -1.16 -6.57 -0.83
N GLU A 122 -2.44 -6.22 -0.85
CA GLU A 122 -2.89 -4.84 -0.96
C GLU A 122 -2.87 -4.17 0.42
N THR A 123 -2.35 -2.96 0.50
CA THR A 123 -2.48 -2.11 1.67
C THR A 123 -2.84 -0.68 1.27
N TYR A 124 -3.08 0.18 2.27
CA TYR A 124 -3.31 1.60 2.08
C TYR A 124 -2.62 2.39 3.23
N PRO A 125 -1.48 3.04 2.99
CA PRO A 125 -0.66 3.66 4.04
C PRO A 125 -1.42 4.75 4.79
N GLY A 126 -2.33 5.48 4.15
CA GLY A 126 -3.17 6.47 4.83
C GLY A 126 -4.09 5.84 5.88
N ALA A 127 -4.71 4.69 5.59
CA ALA A 127 -5.50 3.96 6.57
C ALA A 127 -4.61 3.30 7.63
N ALA A 128 -3.46 2.76 7.24
CA ALA A 128 -2.51 2.18 8.18
C ALA A 128 -2.01 3.22 9.19
N GLN A 129 -1.67 4.43 8.72
CA GLN A 129 -1.29 5.57 9.55
C GLN A 129 -2.37 5.94 10.56
N ASP A 130 -3.63 6.02 10.12
CA ASP A 130 -4.76 6.26 11.03
C ASP A 130 -4.86 5.18 12.11
N LEU A 131 -4.81 3.90 11.71
CA LEU A 131 -4.97 2.75 12.60
C LEU A 131 -3.84 2.61 13.62
N LEU A 132 -2.62 2.97 13.22
CA LEU A 132 -1.45 3.07 14.10
C LEU A 132 -1.48 4.31 15.00
N GLY A 133 -2.39 5.26 14.75
CA GLY A 133 -2.48 6.50 15.49
C GLY A 133 -1.34 7.49 15.18
N ILE A 134 -0.74 7.40 14.00
CA ILE A 134 0.34 8.29 13.54
C ILE A 134 -0.15 9.32 12.51
N PRO A 135 0.53 10.46 12.33
CA PRO A 135 0.12 11.46 11.36
C PRO A 135 0.19 10.93 9.93
N ARG A 136 -0.81 11.27 9.10
CA ARG A 136 -0.77 10.97 7.67
C ARG A 136 0.31 11.76 6.94
N LYS A 137 0.73 11.32 5.74
CA LYS A 137 1.65 12.08 4.88
C LYS A 137 1.22 13.53 4.59
N SER A 138 -0.08 13.83 4.63
CA SER A 138 -0.61 15.18 4.41
C SER A 138 -0.24 16.19 5.51
N PHE A 139 0.22 15.70 6.67
CA PHE A 139 0.76 16.54 7.74
C PHE A 139 2.23 16.93 7.53
N GLY A 140 2.88 16.40 6.48
CA GLY A 140 4.27 16.69 6.12
C GLY A 140 5.23 15.54 6.42
N ILE A 141 6.48 15.71 5.99
CA ILE A 141 7.56 14.71 6.11
C ILE A 141 7.92 14.47 7.58
N GLU A 142 8.25 15.52 8.34
CA GLU A 142 8.76 15.38 9.70
C GLU A 142 7.75 14.73 10.68
N PRO A 143 6.44 15.09 10.67
CA PRO A 143 5.49 14.45 11.58
C PRO A 143 5.38 12.95 11.36
N LEU A 144 5.29 12.50 10.10
CA LEU A 144 5.23 11.07 9.77
C LEU A 144 6.57 10.38 10.05
N ARG A 145 7.70 10.99 9.65
CA ARG A 145 9.05 10.46 9.93
C ARG A 145 9.26 10.23 11.42
N ASN A 146 9.01 11.23 12.25
CA ASN A 146 9.19 11.14 13.70
C ASN A 146 8.28 10.10 14.32
N ALA A 147 7.06 9.93 13.82
CA ALA A 147 6.16 8.89 14.30
C ALA A 147 6.65 7.48 13.92
N LEU A 148 7.15 7.28 12.70
CA LEU A 148 7.75 6.00 12.28
C LEU A 148 9.00 5.66 13.10
N ILE A 149 9.85 6.65 13.41
CA ILE A 149 11.00 6.45 14.31
C ILE A 149 10.54 6.04 15.72
N LYS A 150 9.49 6.69 16.25
CA LYS A 150 8.90 6.32 17.56
C LYS A 150 8.31 4.91 17.58
N LEU A 151 7.88 4.39 16.42
CA LEU A 151 7.46 2.99 16.25
C LEU A 151 8.64 2.02 16.13
N GLY A 152 9.89 2.50 16.21
CA GLY A 152 11.10 1.68 16.19
C GLY A 152 11.72 1.51 14.80
N ILE A 153 11.24 2.21 13.77
CA ILE A 153 11.88 2.17 12.45
C ILE A 153 13.26 2.83 12.53
N THR A 154 14.27 2.17 11.97
CA THR A 154 15.65 2.67 11.86
C THR A 154 16.14 2.62 10.41
N GLY A 155 17.39 3.04 10.15
CA GLY A 155 17.97 3.05 8.80
C GLY A 155 17.62 4.30 8.01
N ASP A 156 17.20 4.15 6.77
CA ASP A 156 17.00 5.28 5.86
C ASP A 156 15.89 6.24 6.28
N VAL A 157 15.05 5.87 7.26
CA VAL A 157 14.05 6.80 7.84
C VAL A 157 14.70 8.08 8.41
N VAL A 158 15.98 8.03 8.82
CA VAL A 158 16.74 9.20 9.33
C VAL A 158 17.63 9.85 8.27
N LYS A 159 17.57 9.43 7.00
CA LYS A 159 18.39 10.05 5.96
C LYS A 159 17.95 11.49 5.72
N LYS A 160 18.92 12.34 5.37
CA LYS A 160 18.72 13.79 5.18
C LYS A 160 17.60 14.10 4.20
N GLU A 161 17.60 13.43 3.06
CA GLU A 161 16.64 13.62 1.96
C GLU A 161 15.77 12.38 1.83
N ILE A 162 14.63 12.37 2.53
CA ILE A 162 13.58 11.36 2.36
C ILE A 162 12.31 12.02 1.85
N THR A 163 11.60 11.33 0.98
CA THR A 163 10.33 11.80 0.42
C THR A 163 9.14 11.22 1.18
N THR A 164 7.96 11.84 1.02
CA THR A 164 6.70 11.27 1.55
C THR A 164 6.38 9.91 0.94
N HIS A 165 6.76 9.66 -0.31
CA HIS A 165 6.60 8.37 -0.98
C HIS A 165 7.38 7.26 -0.29
N GLU A 166 8.60 7.55 0.13
CA GLU A 166 9.42 6.59 0.86
C GLU A 166 8.90 6.33 2.27
N LEU A 167 8.35 7.36 2.95
CA LEU A 167 7.70 7.18 4.25
C LEU A 167 6.42 6.35 4.15
N ASP A 168 5.63 6.53 3.08
CA ASP A 168 4.48 5.68 2.80
C ASP A 168 4.92 4.24 2.45
N ALA A 169 6.02 4.07 1.71
CA ALA A 169 6.59 2.75 1.45
C ALA A 169 7.08 2.05 2.74
N ILE A 170 7.65 2.79 3.70
CA ILE A 170 7.96 2.27 5.04
C ILE A 170 6.68 1.81 5.75
N THR A 171 5.62 2.62 5.69
CA THR A 171 4.31 2.28 6.26
C THR A 171 3.74 0.99 5.64
N CYS A 172 3.87 0.85 4.32
CA CYS A 172 3.45 -0.36 3.61
C CYS A 172 4.26 -1.58 4.05
N ALA A 173 5.59 -1.46 4.16
CA ALA A 173 6.47 -2.53 4.60
C ALA A 173 6.19 -2.94 6.06
N LEU A 174 5.93 -1.97 6.94
CA LEU A 174 5.54 -2.24 8.33
C LEU A 174 4.23 -3.04 8.38
N THR A 175 3.26 -2.70 7.54
CA THR A 175 2.01 -3.46 7.41
C THR A 175 2.27 -4.88 6.89
N GLY A 176 3.21 -5.04 5.94
CA GLY A 176 3.64 -6.36 5.46
C GLY A 176 4.30 -7.21 6.54
N LYS A 177 5.09 -6.61 7.43
CA LYS A 177 5.65 -7.29 8.60
C LYS A 177 4.55 -7.77 9.56
N MET A 178 3.62 -6.89 9.93
CA MET A 178 2.47 -7.24 10.78
C MET A 178 1.63 -8.38 10.19
N TYR A 179 1.49 -8.41 8.86
CA TYR A 179 0.84 -9.49 8.16
C TYR A 179 1.55 -10.84 8.33
N LEU A 180 2.89 -10.88 8.19
CA LEU A 180 3.68 -12.09 8.41
C LEU A 180 3.63 -12.57 9.87
N GLU A 181 3.49 -11.64 10.80
CA GLU A 181 3.37 -11.93 12.24
C GLU A 181 1.95 -12.32 12.68
N GLY A 182 0.96 -12.26 11.78
CA GLY A 182 -0.45 -12.53 12.11
C GLY A 182 -1.14 -11.40 12.90
N ASP A 183 -0.49 -10.24 13.07
CA ASP A 183 -1.02 -9.10 13.80
C ASP A 183 -1.65 -8.03 12.89
N TYR A 184 -2.64 -8.43 12.12
CA TYR A 184 -3.27 -7.56 11.12
C TYR A 184 -4.80 -7.57 11.19
N LEU A 185 -5.40 -6.58 10.52
CA LEU A 185 -6.81 -6.50 10.16
C LEU A 185 -6.93 -6.70 8.65
N ALA A 186 -7.74 -7.67 8.23
CA ALA A 186 -8.12 -7.85 6.83
C ALA A 186 -9.51 -7.27 6.57
N LEU A 187 -9.62 -6.42 5.56
CA LEU A 187 -10.87 -5.81 5.12
C LEU A 187 -11.25 -6.30 3.72
N GLY A 188 -12.53 -6.63 3.52
CA GLY A 188 -13.09 -6.96 2.22
C GLY A 188 -13.55 -8.41 2.10
N ASN A 189 -13.49 -8.93 0.88
CA ASN A 189 -13.97 -10.26 0.55
C ASN A 189 -12.83 -11.05 -0.13
N PRO A 190 -12.46 -12.24 0.36
CA PRO A 190 -11.36 -13.01 -0.23
C PRO A 190 -11.59 -13.41 -1.70
N ASN A 191 -12.85 -13.45 -2.17
CA ASN A 191 -13.17 -13.69 -3.58
C ASN A 191 -12.91 -12.48 -4.49
N GLU A 192 -12.78 -11.27 -3.92
CA GLU A 192 -12.30 -10.08 -4.63
C GLU A 192 -10.82 -9.85 -4.27
N ILE A 193 -10.60 -9.34 -3.06
CA ILE A 193 -9.32 -9.15 -2.40
C ILE A 193 -9.55 -8.79 -0.93
N LEU A 194 -8.56 -9.09 -0.10
CA LEU A 194 -8.44 -8.55 1.24
C LEU A 194 -7.40 -7.43 1.24
N MET A 195 -7.81 -6.24 1.68
CA MET A 195 -6.87 -5.17 2.03
C MET A 195 -6.35 -5.44 3.44
N ILE A 196 -5.02 -5.47 3.58
CA ILE A 196 -4.35 -5.74 4.82
C ILE A 196 -3.91 -4.43 5.47
N LEU A 197 -4.27 -4.26 6.74
CA LEU A 197 -3.99 -3.09 7.55
C LEU A 197 -3.51 -3.50 8.96
N PRO A 198 -2.85 -2.61 9.70
CA PRO A 198 -2.58 -2.81 11.13
C PRO A 198 -3.88 -3.00 11.93
N LYS A 199 -3.82 -3.75 13.04
CA LYS A 199 -4.93 -3.74 13.99
C LYS A 199 -5.12 -2.34 14.59
N PRO A 200 -6.35 -1.88 14.82
CA PRO A 200 -6.58 -0.54 15.34
C PRO A 200 -6.02 -0.37 16.76
N GLY A 201 -5.14 0.62 16.98
CA GLY A 201 -4.69 0.99 18.32
C GLY A 201 -5.80 1.66 19.15
N ARG A 202 -5.69 1.68 20.48
CA ARG A 202 -6.76 2.17 21.40
C ARG A 202 -7.34 3.56 21.08
N ASN A 203 -6.60 4.43 20.38
CA ASN A 203 -6.98 5.82 20.11
C ASN A 203 -7.05 6.20 18.61
N TRP A 204 -7.09 5.22 17.70
CA TRP A 204 -6.94 5.46 16.26
C TRP A 204 -8.00 6.41 15.66
N LYS A 205 -9.22 6.45 16.24
CA LYS A 205 -10.30 7.34 15.78
C LYS A 205 -10.04 8.84 15.99
N LYS A 206 -9.03 9.23 16.78
CA LYS A 206 -8.70 10.66 17.00
C LYS A 206 -8.25 11.38 15.72
N ASN A 207 -7.74 10.63 14.75
CA ASN A 207 -7.25 11.18 13.48
C ASN A 207 -8.33 11.28 12.39
N ILE A 208 -9.52 10.72 12.63
CA ILE A 208 -10.63 10.73 11.68
C ILE A 208 -11.50 11.96 11.94
N LYS A 209 -11.38 12.97 11.06
CA LYS A 209 -12.26 14.14 11.01
C LYS A 209 -13.51 13.89 10.17
#